data_AF-X0YZK2-F1
#
_entry.id   AF-X0YZK2-F1
#
_cell.length_a   1.000
_cell.length_b   1.000
_cell.length_c   1.000
_cell.angle_alpha   90.00
_cell.angle_beta   90.00
_cell.angle_gamma   90.00
#
_symmetry.space_group_name_H-M   'P 1'
#
loop_
_entity.id
_entity.type
_entity.pdbx_description
1 polymer ?
#
loop_
_entity_poly.entity_id
_entity_poly.type
_entity_poly.pdbx_seq_one_letter_code
_entity_poly.pdbx_strand_id
1 'polypeptide(L)'
;MIVALGLIGSCANPSDRIPETVSYNFHVRPILSDKCFACHGPDENTRESELRLYTEAGIFATLKDDENRHVVTKSSPDLSDLYLRISSTD
;
A
#
# COMPACT_ATOMS: atom_id res chain seq x y z
N MET A 1 26.91 -33.60 32.55
CA MET A 1 27.97 -32.77 31.92
C MET A 1 27.62 -32.71 30.43
N ILE A 2 26.73 -31.78 30.04
CA ILE A 2 27.04 -30.60 29.20
C ILE A 2 27.64 -31.08 27.86
N VAL A 3 26.97 -30.93 26.71
CA VAL A 3 26.68 -29.66 26.03
C VAL A 3 25.37 -29.74 25.22
N ALA A 4 24.47 -28.77 25.43
CA ALA A 4 23.45 -28.39 24.46
C ALA A 4 24.09 -27.45 23.42
N LEU A 5 23.90 -27.72 22.13
CA LEU A 5 24.17 -26.74 21.08
C LEU A 5 23.05 -26.80 20.05
N GLY A 6 22.09 -25.90 20.23
CA GLY A 6 21.00 -25.67 19.30
C GLY A 6 21.51 -25.10 17.98
N LEU A 7 21.03 -25.67 16.88
CA LEU A 7 20.98 -25.00 15.59
C LEU A 7 19.55 -24.49 15.43
N ILE A 8 19.34 -23.27 15.90
CA ILE A 8 18.14 -22.49 15.65
C ILE A 8 18.19 -22.16 14.16
N GLY A 9 17.47 -22.94 13.35
CA GLY A 9 17.24 -22.63 11.94
C GLY A 9 16.43 -21.35 11.87
N SER A 10 17.11 -20.21 11.73
CA SER A 10 16.48 -18.94 11.43
C SER A 10 15.94 -19.02 10.00
N CYS A 11 14.68 -19.40 9.87
CA CYS A 11 13.91 -19.24 8.64
C CYS A 11 13.71 -17.74 8.43
N ALA A 12 14.71 -17.07 7.86
CA ALA A 12 14.58 -15.68 7.44
C ALA A 12 13.43 -15.61 6.42
N ASN A 13 12.34 -14.94 6.79
CA ASN A 13 11.25 -14.67 5.86
C ASN A 13 11.82 -13.81 4.72
N PRO A 14 11.62 -14.17 3.45
CA PRO A 14 12.06 -13.34 2.33
C PRO A 14 11.42 -11.95 2.32
N SER A 15 10.39 -11.73 3.14
CA SER A 15 9.74 -10.45 3.40
C SER A 15 10.60 -9.42 4.15
N ASP A 16 11.71 -9.81 4.78
CA ASP A 16 12.54 -8.89 5.59
C ASP A 16 13.59 -8.12 4.79
N ARG A 17 13.75 -8.39 3.48
CA ARG A 17 14.65 -7.60 2.63
C ARG A 17 13.85 -6.63 1.78
N ILE A 18 13.91 -5.35 2.14
CA ILE A 18 13.39 -4.28 1.29
C ILE A 18 14.14 -4.35 -0.05
N PRO A 19 13.44 -4.48 -1.18
CA PRO A 19 14.07 -4.60 -2.49
C PRO A 19 14.73 -3.27 -2.88
N GLU A 20 15.90 -3.34 -3.52
CA GLU A 20 16.61 -2.15 -4.01
C GLU A 20 15.84 -1.39 -5.09
N THR A 21 14.93 -2.09 -5.80
CA THR A 21 14.00 -1.49 -6.74
C THR A 21 12.58 -1.93 -6.43
N VAL A 22 11.68 -0.95 -6.25
CA VAL A 22 10.27 -1.21 -5.99
C VAL A 22 9.52 -1.36 -7.30
N SER A 23 8.95 -2.55 -7.56
CA SER A 23 8.01 -2.77 -8.65
C SER A 23 6.57 -2.66 -8.15
N TYR A 24 5.76 -1.83 -8.82
CA TYR A 24 4.34 -1.68 -8.49
C TYR A 24 3.61 -3.03 -8.51
N ASN A 25 3.81 -3.85 -9.54
CA ASN A 25 3.05 -5.10 -9.72
C ASN A 25 3.37 -6.17 -8.68
N PHE A 26 4.62 -6.22 -8.19
CA PHE A 26 5.07 -7.27 -7.27
C PHE A 26 5.06 -6.83 -5.81
N HIS A 27 5.27 -5.54 -5.51
CA HIS A 27 5.41 -5.06 -4.15
C HIS A 27 4.21 -4.22 -3.69
N VAL A 28 3.65 -3.36 -4.55
CA VAL A 28 2.61 -2.40 -4.15
C VAL A 28 1.20 -2.94 -4.38
N ARG A 29 0.93 -3.45 -5.58
CA ARG A 29 -0.38 -3.93 -6.00
C ARG A 29 -0.92 -5.05 -5.10
N PRO A 30 -0.12 -6.04 -4.63
CA PRO A 30 -0.63 -7.05 -3.70
C PRO A 30 -1.13 -6.46 -2.37
N ILE A 31 -0.46 -5.43 -1.85
CA ILE A 31 -0.86 -4.75 -0.61
C ILE A 31 -2.20 -4.01 -0.81
N LEU A 32 -2.32 -3.24 -1.89
CA LEU A 32 -3.56 -2.52 -2.21
C LEU A 32 -4.71 -3.47 -2.53
N SER A 33 -4.42 -4.61 -3.16
CA SER A 33 -5.43 -5.62 -3.47
C SER A 33 -6.01 -6.27 -2.22
N ASP A 34 -5.18 -6.50 -1.21
CA ASP A 34 -5.61 -7.11 0.05
C ASP A 34 -6.36 -6.12 0.95
N LYS A 35 -5.88 -4.87 1.04
CA LYS A 35 -6.38 -3.90 2.03
C LYS A 35 -7.37 -2.86 1.49
N CYS A 36 -7.34 -2.57 0.19
CA CYS A 36 -8.02 -1.39 -0.34
C CYS A 36 -9.03 -1.69 -1.46
N PHE A 37 -8.76 -2.68 -2.32
CA PHE A 37 -9.60 -2.92 -3.51
C PHE A 37 -10.98 -3.53 -3.20
N ALA A 38 -11.22 -4.03 -1.99
CA ALA A 38 -12.55 -4.47 -1.59
C ALA A 38 -13.59 -3.33 -1.67
N CYS A 39 -13.22 -2.12 -1.22
CA CYS A 39 -14.09 -0.94 -1.22
C CYS A 39 -13.70 0.13 -2.27
N HIS A 40 -12.47 0.15 -2.77
CA HIS A 40 -12.01 1.15 -3.76
C HIS A 40 -11.44 0.50 -5.05
N GLY A 41 -11.92 -0.71 -5.35
CA GLY A 41 -11.48 -1.51 -6.49
C GLY A 41 -12.31 -1.29 -7.76
N PRO A 42 -12.23 -2.24 -8.71
CA PRO A 42 -12.91 -2.13 -10.00
C PRO A 42 -14.43 -2.38 -9.93
N ASP A 43 -14.93 -3.07 -8.90
CA ASP A 43 -16.35 -3.34 -8.75
C ASP A 43 -17.10 -2.06 -8.41
N GLU A 44 -18.06 -1.67 -9.26
CA GLU A 44 -18.81 -0.43 -9.09
C GLU A 44 -19.83 -0.51 -7.95
N ASN A 45 -20.30 -1.72 -7.61
CA ASN A 45 -21.35 -1.91 -6.60
C ASN A 45 -20.81 -1.76 -5.17
N THR A 46 -19.54 -2.05 -4.96
CA THR A 46 -18.86 -1.91 -3.67
C THR A 46 -17.96 -0.68 -3.60
N ARG A 47 -17.89 0.12 -4.68
CA ARG A 47 -16.98 1.25 -4.78
C ARG A 47 -17.45 2.45 -3.96
N GLU A 48 -16.72 2.71 -2.89
CA GLU A 48 -16.90 3.89 -2.05
C GLU A 48 -16.22 5.11 -2.67
N SER A 49 -16.82 6.29 -2.42
CA SER A 49 -16.35 7.63 -2.81
C SER A 49 -15.99 7.83 -4.29
N GLU A 50 -16.44 6.94 -5.17
CA GLU A 50 -16.05 6.87 -6.59
C GLU A 50 -14.53 6.77 -6.80
N LEU A 51 -13.78 6.46 -5.75
CA LEU A 51 -12.32 6.42 -5.73
C LEU A 51 -11.83 5.11 -6.36
N ARG A 52 -10.90 5.24 -7.31
CA ARG A 52 -10.33 4.10 -8.05
C ARG A 52 -8.84 3.96 -7.74
N LEU A 53 -8.48 3.12 -6.77
CA LEU A 53 -7.08 2.92 -6.38
C LEU A 53 -6.30 1.95 -7.28
N TYR A 54 -7.02 1.18 -8.11
CA TYR A 54 -6.41 0.18 -8.99
C TYR A 54 -5.87 0.76 -10.31
N THR A 55 -6.34 1.94 -10.74
CA THR A 55 -5.92 2.57 -12.00
C THR A 55 -4.94 3.71 -11.77
N GLU A 56 -4.04 3.92 -12.73
CA GLU A 56 -3.10 5.05 -12.69
C GLU A 56 -3.84 6.40 -12.64
N ALA A 57 -4.89 6.55 -13.47
CA ALA A 57 -5.67 7.78 -13.48
C ALA A 57 -6.36 8.06 -12.14
N GLY A 58 -6.87 7.02 -11.45
CA GLY A 58 -7.58 7.20 -10.19
C GLY A 58 -6.64 7.42 -9.00
N ILE A 59 -5.46 6.78 -8.97
CA ILE A 59 -4.50 6.96 -7.88
C ILE A 59 -3.82 8.34 -7.91
N PHE A 60 -3.78 9.00 -9.07
CA PHE A 60 -3.26 10.37 -9.22
C PHE A 60 -4.36 11.42 -9.35
N ALA A 61 -5.63 11.03 -9.22
CA ALA A 61 -6.75 11.97 -9.28
C ALA A 61 -6.81 12.86 -8.03
N THR A 62 -7.51 13.98 -8.17
CA THR A 62 -7.97 14.79 -7.05
C THR A 62 -9.12 14.09 -6.33
N LEU A 63 -9.28 14.38 -5.04
CA LEU A 63 -10.41 13.89 -4.27
C LEU A 63 -11.67 14.64 -4.70
N LYS A 64 -12.80 13.93 -4.72
CA LYS A 64 -14.10 14.52 -5.05
C LYS A 64 -14.50 15.64 -4.09
N ASP A 65 -14.10 15.51 -2.83
CA ASP A 65 -14.47 16.46 -1.78
C ASP A 65 -13.55 17.69 -1.74
N ASP A 66 -12.37 17.63 -2.36
CA ASP A 66 -11.39 18.71 -2.36
C ASP A 66 -10.46 18.63 -3.59
N GLU A 67 -10.63 19.58 -4.50
CA GLU A 67 -9.85 19.67 -5.75
C GLU A 67 -8.36 19.96 -5.51
N ASN A 68 -7.96 20.41 -4.32
CA ASN A 68 -6.56 20.65 -3.99
C ASN A 68 -5.86 19.40 -3.43
N ARG A 69 -6.62 18.38 -3.02
CA ARG A 69 -6.08 17.15 -2.44
C ARG A 69 -6.01 16.07 -3.50
N HIS A 70 -4.85 15.46 -3.62
CA HIS A 70 -4.62 14.33 -4.51
C HIS A 70 -4.48 13.05 -3.71
N VAL A 71 -4.97 11.95 -4.27
CA VAL A 71 -4.88 10.63 -3.64
C VAL A 71 -3.40 10.27 -3.40
N VAL A 72 -2.59 10.36 -4.46
CA VAL A 72 -1.12 10.30 -4.41
C VAL A 72 -0.55 11.40 -5.30
N THR A 73 0.52 12.06 -4.83
CA THR A 73 1.33 12.95 -5.67
C THR A 73 2.60 12.24 -6.13
N LYS A 74 3.08 12.53 -7.35
CA LYS A 74 4.24 11.82 -7.94
C LYS A 74 5.59 12.15 -7.28
N SER A 75 5.68 13.25 -6.53
CA SER A 75 6.95 13.78 -6.02
C SER A 75 7.03 13.91 -4.50
N SER A 76 5.89 13.93 -3.80
CA SER A 76 5.84 14.27 -2.37
C SER A 76 4.82 13.38 -1.64
N PRO A 77 5.25 12.25 -1.04
CA PRO A 77 4.33 11.36 -0.33
C PRO A 77 3.63 12.07 0.84
N ASP A 78 4.29 13.01 1.51
CA ASP A 78 3.73 13.77 2.65
C ASP A 78 2.53 14.65 2.27
N LEU A 79 2.36 14.96 0.98
CA LEU A 79 1.21 15.71 0.45
C LEU A 79 0.12 14.79 -0.10
N SER A 80 0.32 13.47 -0.07
CA SER A 80 -0.60 12.48 -0.59
C SER A 80 -1.64 12.13 0.46
N ASP A 81 -2.92 12.23 0.10
CA ASP A 81 -4.00 11.92 1.03
C ASP A 81 -3.95 10.48 1.52
N LEU A 82 -3.62 9.56 0.62
CA LEU A 82 -3.48 8.15 0.93
C LEU A 82 -2.41 7.93 2.01
N TYR A 83 -1.26 8.59 1.89
CA TYR A 83 -0.15 8.46 2.83
C TYR A 83 -0.56 8.96 4.22
N LEU A 84 -1.15 10.16 4.30
CA LEU A 84 -1.61 10.74 5.56
C LEU A 84 -2.62 9.85 6.28
N ARG A 85 -3.53 9.18 5.54
CA ARG A 85 -4.51 8.25 6.12
C ARG A 85 -3.87 6.98 6.66
N ILE A 86 -2.95 6.36 5.92
CA ILE A 86 -2.33 5.09 6.34
C ILE A 86 -1.25 5.28 7.41
N SER A 87 -0.66 6.47 7.51
CA SER A 87 0.35 6.80 8.53
C SER A 87 -0.24 7.44 9.79
N SER A 88 -1.55 7.73 9.79
CA SER A 88 -2.23 8.31 10.95
C SER A 88 -2.25 7.33 12.12
N THR A 89 -2.19 7.86 13.35
CA THR A 89 -2.32 7.11 14.60
C THR A 89 -3.69 7.28 15.27
N ASP A 90 -4.59 8.03 14.63
CA ASP A 90 -5.96 8.25 15.09
C ASP A 90 -6.89 7.06 14.77
#